data_AF-A0A344U3R4-F1
#
_entry.id   AF-A0A344U3R4-F1
#
_cell.length_a   1.000
_cell.length_b   1.000
_cell.length_c   1.000
_cell.angle_alpha   90.00
_cell.angle_beta   90.00
_cell.angle_gamma   90.00
#
_symmetry.space_group_name_H-M   'P 1'
#
loop_
_entity.id
_entity.type
_entity.pdbx_description
1 polymer ?
#
loop_
_entity_poly.entity_id
_entity_poly.type
_entity_poly.pdbx_seq_one_letter_code
_entity_poly.pdbx_strand_id
1 'polypeptide(L)'
;MSSVSPVSPETGPETGTAAPVHALDNPVWAALAGPHAGLAEAGPAGLAARYAVDVSPFAALADPGDPRAWADLAALAGPDAPVWLTGLPVPPGDWTTVARFGGVQMDGTAVRAEPDAEAVRLGPADVPEILELVELTRPGPFLARTVELGTYLGIRRGGRLVAMAGERMRPPGWTEISAVCTHPEHRGQGLAARLVRAVAAGVAERGERPFLHAAADNTGAITLYEAMGFTLRRRPLFVGLRTPAA
;
A
#
# COMPACT_ATOMS: atom_id res chain seq x y z
N MET A 1 -62.61 37.13 -12.47
CA MET A 1 -62.70 35.66 -12.48
C MET A 1 -61.27 35.13 -12.59
N SER A 2 -60.81 34.51 -11.52
CA SER A 2 -59.41 34.18 -11.25
C SER A 2 -58.85 33.11 -12.18
N SER A 3 -57.66 33.36 -12.72
CA SER A 3 -56.84 32.37 -13.44
C SER A 3 -55.92 31.68 -12.44
N VAL A 4 -56.02 30.36 -12.34
CA VAL A 4 -55.18 29.51 -11.49
C VAL A 4 -53.98 29.04 -12.32
N SER A 5 -52.78 29.44 -11.93
CA SER A 5 -51.53 28.93 -12.49
C SER A 5 -51.25 27.50 -11.97
N PRO A 6 -50.76 26.57 -12.81
CA PRO A 6 -50.34 25.26 -12.34
C PRO A 6 -48.98 25.33 -11.63
N VAL A 7 -48.91 24.72 -10.45
CA VAL A 7 -47.69 24.51 -9.66
C VAL A 7 -46.84 23.42 -10.34
N SER A 8 -45.59 23.74 -10.64
CA SER A 8 -44.57 22.78 -11.06
C SER A 8 -44.26 21.78 -9.94
N PRO A 9 -44.06 20.49 -10.22
CA PRO A 9 -43.66 19.54 -9.20
C PRO A 9 -42.22 19.81 -8.75
N GLU A 10 -42.05 20.02 -7.44
CA GLU A 10 -40.75 20.08 -6.78
C GLU A 10 -40.01 18.76 -6.97
N THR A 11 -38.84 18.83 -7.61
CA THR A 11 -37.84 17.77 -7.59
C THR A 11 -37.36 17.56 -6.16
N GLY A 12 -37.75 16.42 -5.58
CA GLY A 12 -37.23 15.96 -4.29
C GLY A 12 -35.71 15.78 -4.32
N PRO A 13 -35.05 15.82 -3.16
CA PRO A 13 -33.60 15.71 -3.09
C PRO A 13 -33.17 14.34 -3.62
N GLU A 14 -32.36 14.35 -4.68
CA GLU A 14 -31.65 13.17 -5.14
C GLU A 14 -30.82 12.64 -3.96
N THR A 15 -31.21 11.48 -3.45
CA THR A 15 -30.37 10.67 -2.56
C THR A 15 -29.10 10.36 -3.33
N GLY A 16 -28.07 11.17 -3.12
CA GLY A 16 -26.74 10.95 -3.63
C GLY A 16 -26.29 9.56 -3.20
N THR A 17 -26.33 8.61 -4.12
CA THR A 17 -25.72 7.31 -3.90
C THR A 17 -24.22 7.60 -3.82
N ALA A 18 -23.66 7.53 -2.61
CA ALA A 18 -22.22 7.69 -2.43
C ALA A 18 -21.53 6.74 -3.42
N ALA A 19 -20.68 7.29 -4.28
CA ALA A 19 -19.95 6.49 -5.25
C ALA A 19 -19.24 5.33 -4.50
N PRO A 20 -19.24 4.10 -5.04
CA PRO A 20 -18.61 2.98 -4.36
C PRO A 20 -17.14 3.32 -4.06
N VAL A 21 -16.74 3.19 -2.79
CA VAL A 21 -15.38 3.46 -2.34
C VAL A 21 -14.41 2.58 -3.12
N HIS A 22 -13.45 3.19 -3.82
CA HIS A 22 -12.53 2.45 -4.66
C HIS A 22 -11.56 1.66 -3.78
N ALA A 23 -11.20 0.43 -4.16
CA ALA A 23 -10.34 -0.46 -3.34
C ALA A 23 -8.99 0.18 -2.92
N LEU A 24 -8.44 1.05 -3.78
CA LEU A 24 -7.21 1.80 -3.51
C LEU A 24 -7.37 3.01 -2.58
N ASP A 25 -8.58 3.36 -2.16
CA ASP A 25 -8.80 4.44 -1.18
C ASP A 25 -8.46 4.00 0.24
N ASN A 26 -8.69 2.71 0.53
CA ASN A 26 -8.29 2.02 1.75
C ASN A 26 -7.59 0.68 1.41
N PRO A 27 -6.40 0.72 0.78
CA PRO A 27 -5.77 -0.46 0.20
C PRO A 27 -5.29 -1.46 1.25
N VAL A 28 -4.93 -0.99 2.45
CA VAL A 28 -4.54 -1.88 3.54
C VAL A 28 -5.74 -2.68 4.03
N TRP A 29 -6.89 -2.03 4.29
CA TRP A 29 -8.12 -2.73 4.68
C TRP A 29 -8.58 -3.69 3.58
N ALA A 30 -8.63 -3.22 2.33
CA ALA A 30 -9.09 -4.03 1.21
C ALA A 30 -8.19 -5.27 0.98
N ALA A 31 -6.89 -5.18 1.26
CA ALA A 31 -6.00 -6.34 1.25
C ALA A 31 -6.29 -7.28 2.43
N LEU A 32 -6.28 -6.76 3.66
CA LEU A 32 -6.44 -7.55 4.90
C LEU A 32 -7.82 -8.22 5.01
N ALA A 33 -8.88 -7.56 4.55
CA ALA A 33 -10.23 -8.12 4.50
C ALA A 33 -10.49 -8.97 3.25
N GLY A 34 -9.48 -9.11 2.37
CA GLY A 34 -9.60 -9.75 1.07
C GLY A 34 -8.44 -10.73 0.82
N PRO A 35 -7.65 -10.56 -0.26
CA PRO A 35 -6.61 -11.51 -0.64
C PRO A 35 -5.57 -11.83 0.45
N HIS A 36 -5.37 -10.94 1.42
CA HIS A 36 -4.43 -11.11 2.55
C HIS A 36 -5.11 -11.51 3.87
N ALA A 37 -6.35 -12.02 3.85
CA ALA A 37 -7.04 -12.47 5.06
C ALA A 37 -6.25 -13.52 5.86
N GLY A 38 -5.46 -14.37 5.18
CA GLY A 38 -4.59 -15.36 5.84
C GLY A 38 -3.33 -14.76 6.52
N LEU A 39 -3.05 -13.48 6.29
CA LEU A 39 -1.94 -12.72 6.91
C LEU A 39 -2.45 -11.66 7.90
N ALA A 40 -3.77 -11.57 8.07
CA ALA A 40 -4.43 -10.56 8.87
C ALA A 40 -4.68 -11.04 10.30
N GLU A 41 -4.42 -10.16 11.26
CA GLU A 41 -4.97 -10.23 12.60
C GLU A 41 -6.15 -9.26 12.65
N ALA A 42 -7.36 -9.77 12.92
CA ALA A 42 -8.58 -8.97 12.98
C ALA A 42 -8.92 -8.57 14.41
N GLY A 43 -9.45 -7.36 14.59
CA GLY A 43 -9.93 -6.86 15.86
C GLY A 43 -11.15 -7.64 16.36
N PRO A 44 -11.42 -7.66 17.68
CA PRO A 44 -12.54 -8.39 18.27
C PRO A 44 -13.92 -8.09 17.64
N ALA A 45 -14.15 -6.85 17.20
CA ALA A 45 -15.38 -6.41 16.56
C ALA A 45 -15.35 -6.55 15.02
N GLY A 46 -14.21 -6.93 14.43
CA GLY A 46 -14.03 -7.03 12.98
C GLY A 46 -14.08 -5.69 12.25
N LEU A 47 -13.81 -4.59 12.94
CA LEU A 47 -13.79 -3.22 12.41
C LEU A 47 -12.38 -2.69 12.19
N ALA A 48 -11.37 -3.40 12.70
CA ALA A 48 -9.96 -3.13 12.45
C ALA A 48 -9.20 -4.42 12.11
N ALA A 49 -8.10 -4.27 11.38
CA ALA A 49 -7.20 -5.36 11.06
C ALA A 49 -5.77 -4.85 10.95
N ARG A 50 -4.79 -5.72 11.19
CA ARG A 50 -3.37 -5.44 10.97
C ARG A 50 -2.66 -6.63 10.38
N TYR A 51 -1.52 -6.40 9.76
CA TYR A 51 -0.58 -7.49 9.49
C TYR A 51 0.08 -7.93 10.81
N ALA A 52 0.54 -9.18 10.84
CA ALA A 52 1.46 -9.63 11.88
C ALA A 52 2.68 -8.70 11.96
N VAL A 53 3.17 -8.43 13.17
CA VAL A 53 4.19 -7.39 13.41
C VAL A 53 5.53 -7.69 12.75
N ASP A 54 5.79 -8.94 12.40
CA ASP A 54 6.98 -9.43 11.70
C ASP A 54 6.81 -9.51 10.17
N VAL A 55 5.60 -9.25 9.66
CA VAL A 55 5.25 -9.20 8.23
C VAL A 55 5.20 -7.74 7.73
N SER A 56 4.46 -6.87 8.42
CA SER A 56 4.31 -5.47 8.01
C SER A 56 3.82 -4.60 9.18
N PRO A 57 4.24 -3.33 9.29
CA PRO A 57 3.77 -2.45 10.36
C PRO A 57 2.36 -1.87 10.11
N PHE A 58 1.76 -2.15 8.96
CA PHE A 58 0.49 -1.54 8.58
C PHE A 58 -0.72 -2.16 9.30
N ALA A 59 -1.61 -1.28 9.74
CA ALA A 59 -2.95 -1.57 10.20
C ALA A 59 -3.97 -0.77 9.39
N ALA A 60 -5.23 -1.17 9.47
CA ALA A 60 -6.33 -0.50 8.81
C ALA A 60 -7.62 -0.58 9.61
N LEU A 61 -8.49 0.37 9.33
CA LEU A 61 -9.84 0.50 9.85
C LEU A 61 -10.82 0.23 8.71
N ALA A 62 -11.93 -0.45 8.99
CA ALA A 62 -13.02 -0.63 8.04
C ALA A 62 -13.55 0.73 7.57
N ASP A 63 -13.81 1.61 8.53
CA ASP A 63 -14.19 3.00 8.32
C ASP A 63 -13.40 3.88 9.30
N PRO A 64 -12.43 4.70 8.83
CA PRO A 64 -11.70 5.64 9.67
C PRO A 64 -12.58 6.73 10.33
N GLY A 65 -13.79 6.95 9.83
CA GLY A 65 -14.78 7.87 10.41
C GLY A 65 -15.58 7.27 11.58
N ASP A 66 -15.52 5.95 11.79
CA ASP A 66 -16.22 5.27 12.88
C ASP A 66 -15.32 5.17 14.13
N PRO A 67 -15.65 5.82 15.25
CA PRO A 67 -14.90 5.71 16.50
C PRO A 67 -14.76 4.28 17.02
N ARG A 68 -15.70 3.39 16.68
CA ARG A 68 -15.65 1.97 17.08
C ARG A 68 -14.53 1.23 16.39
N ALA A 69 -14.19 1.58 15.14
CA ALA A 69 -13.06 0.99 14.44
C ALA A 69 -11.73 1.34 15.13
N TRP A 70 -11.60 2.57 15.63
CA TRP A 70 -10.45 2.98 16.42
C TRP A 70 -10.34 2.22 17.74
N ALA A 71 -11.46 2.08 18.46
CA ALA A 71 -11.50 1.27 19.68
C ALA A 71 -11.13 -0.21 19.42
N ASP A 72 -11.59 -0.76 18.30
CA ASP A 72 -11.28 -2.13 17.88
C ASP A 72 -9.79 -2.29 17.55
N LEU A 73 -9.18 -1.30 16.90
CA LEU A 73 -7.74 -1.31 16.63
C LEU A 73 -6.91 -1.19 17.92
N ALA A 74 -7.34 -0.37 18.88
CA ALA A 74 -6.68 -0.27 20.18
C ALA A 74 -6.74 -1.61 20.94
N ALA A 75 -7.89 -2.27 20.95
CA ALA A 75 -8.06 -3.60 21.55
C ALA A 75 -7.20 -4.67 20.86
N LEU A 76 -7.10 -4.61 19.52
CA LEU A 76 -6.29 -5.53 18.72
C LEU A 76 -4.78 -5.36 18.94
N ALA A 77 -4.29 -4.13 18.94
CA ALA A 77 -2.85 -3.86 19.00
C ALA A 77 -2.31 -3.89 20.44
N GLY A 78 -3.19 -3.66 21.44
CA GLY A 78 -2.80 -3.55 22.84
C GLY A 78 -2.35 -2.13 23.21
N PRO A 79 -2.05 -1.88 24.50
CA PRO A 79 -1.68 -0.56 24.99
C PRO A 79 -0.30 -0.12 24.50
N ASP A 80 -0.16 1.17 24.18
CA ASP A 80 1.09 1.79 23.73
C ASP A 80 1.76 1.09 22.53
N ALA A 81 0.98 0.46 21.66
CA ALA A 81 1.46 -0.31 20.52
C ALA A 81 1.66 0.59 19.28
N PRO A 82 2.78 0.46 18.54
CA PRO A 82 2.99 1.21 17.31
C PRO A 82 2.19 0.61 16.14
N VAL A 83 1.48 1.45 15.40
CA VAL A 83 0.77 1.06 14.18
C VAL A 83 0.95 2.09 13.08
N TRP A 84 0.94 1.65 11.82
CA TRP A 84 0.99 2.53 10.67
C TRP A 84 -0.32 2.48 9.88
N LEU A 85 -0.90 3.64 9.60
CA LEU A 85 -2.08 3.78 8.76
C LEU A 85 -1.73 4.61 7.51
N THR A 86 -2.48 4.40 6.43
CA THR A 86 -2.38 5.19 5.20
C THR A 86 -3.75 5.72 4.78
N GLY A 87 -3.77 6.85 4.07
CA GLY A 87 -5.00 7.55 3.68
C GLY A 87 -5.02 8.95 4.25
N LEU A 88 -6.16 9.43 4.75
CA LEU A 88 -6.24 10.71 5.48
C LEU A 88 -6.93 10.52 6.85
N PRO A 89 -6.50 9.56 7.69
CA PRO A 89 -7.14 9.35 8.98
C PRO A 89 -6.87 10.53 9.92
N VAL A 90 -7.89 10.92 10.69
CA VAL A 90 -7.76 11.82 11.84
C VAL A 90 -7.87 10.95 13.09
N PRO A 91 -6.77 10.66 13.79
CA PRO A 91 -6.82 9.80 14.97
C PRO A 91 -7.59 10.48 16.12
N PRO A 92 -8.25 9.71 17.00
CA PRO A 92 -8.84 10.23 18.24
C PRO A 92 -7.79 10.90 19.14
N GLY A 93 -8.23 11.81 20.03
CA GLY A 93 -7.34 12.68 20.80
C GLY A 93 -6.46 11.97 21.84
N ASP A 94 -6.78 10.73 22.19
CA ASP A 94 -6.03 9.84 23.11
C ASP A 94 -4.96 9.01 22.39
N TRP A 95 -4.84 9.11 21.06
CA TRP A 95 -3.78 8.48 20.28
C TRP A 95 -2.59 9.43 20.08
N THR A 96 -1.37 8.89 20.13
CA THR A 96 -0.16 9.69 19.91
C THR A 96 0.31 9.55 18.48
N THR A 97 0.41 10.66 17.74
CA THR A 97 1.06 10.67 16.42
C THR A 97 2.57 10.75 16.58
N VAL A 98 3.29 9.72 16.13
CA VAL A 98 4.76 9.65 16.21
C VAL A 98 5.45 10.00 14.89
N ALA A 99 4.76 9.82 13.77
CA ALA A 99 5.26 10.16 12.46
C ALA A 99 4.12 10.53 11.52
N ARG A 100 4.38 11.46 10.60
CA ARG A 100 3.45 11.83 9.54
C ARG A 100 4.21 12.33 8.32
N PHE A 101 3.97 11.74 7.16
CA PHE A 101 4.54 12.22 5.90
C PHE A 101 3.57 12.04 4.73
N GLY A 102 3.75 12.87 3.70
CA GLY A 102 2.96 12.80 2.48
C GLY A 102 3.44 11.68 1.56
N GLY A 103 2.50 11.04 0.88
CA GLY A 103 2.76 10.09 -0.18
C GLY A 103 2.11 10.49 -1.50
N VAL A 104 2.51 9.79 -2.56
CA VAL A 104 1.73 9.68 -3.79
C VAL A 104 1.29 8.23 -3.94
N GLN A 105 0.06 8.04 -4.39
CA GLN A 105 -0.43 6.75 -4.87
C GLN A 105 -0.55 6.88 -6.39
N MET A 106 0.05 5.95 -7.12
CA MET A 106 0.10 5.97 -8.57
C MET A 106 -0.55 4.72 -9.14
N ASP A 107 -1.41 4.91 -10.14
CA ASP A 107 -2.04 3.87 -10.94
C ASP A 107 -1.04 3.39 -12.00
N GLY A 108 -0.80 2.08 -12.05
CA GLY A 108 0.13 1.46 -12.99
C GLY A 108 -0.53 0.74 -14.16
N THR A 109 -1.83 0.92 -14.41
CA THR A 109 -2.57 0.18 -15.45
C THR A 109 -1.98 0.37 -16.85
N ALA A 110 -1.36 1.51 -17.13
CA ALA A 110 -0.70 1.81 -18.40
C ALA A 110 0.79 1.39 -18.46
N VAL A 111 1.33 0.80 -17.39
CA VAL A 111 2.72 0.37 -17.32
C VAL A 111 2.93 -0.83 -18.23
N ARG A 112 3.99 -0.77 -19.05
CA ARG A 112 4.38 -1.92 -19.88
C ARG A 112 4.86 -3.08 -19.00
N ALA A 113 4.05 -4.11 -18.90
CA ALA A 113 4.41 -5.40 -18.35
C ALA A 113 5.43 -6.11 -19.26
N GLU A 114 6.56 -6.53 -18.69
CA GLU A 114 7.61 -7.25 -19.42
C GLU A 114 8.41 -8.11 -18.43
N PRO A 115 8.49 -9.44 -18.63
CA PRO A 115 9.35 -10.29 -17.81
C PRO A 115 10.82 -9.96 -18.06
N ASP A 116 11.67 -10.23 -17.06
CA ASP A 116 13.10 -10.04 -17.17
C ASP A 116 13.83 -11.37 -16.98
N ALA A 117 14.63 -11.77 -17.97
CA ALA A 117 15.31 -13.06 -17.96
C ALA A 117 16.42 -13.18 -16.88
N GLU A 118 16.93 -12.06 -16.36
CA GLU A 118 17.89 -12.05 -15.25
C GLU A 118 17.20 -12.03 -13.88
N ALA A 119 15.91 -11.67 -13.82
CA ALA A 119 15.19 -11.58 -12.57
C ALA A 119 14.91 -12.98 -12.02
N VAL A 120 15.33 -13.21 -10.78
CA VAL A 120 15.08 -14.45 -10.06
C VAL A 120 14.10 -14.21 -8.93
N ARG A 121 13.24 -15.19 -8.66
CA ARG A 121 12.31 -15.14 -7.54
C ARG A 121 13.08 -15.23 -6.22
N LEU A 122 12.78 -14.33 -5.30
CA LEU A 122 13.30 -14.31 -3.94
C LEU A 122 12.27 -14.93 -2.99
N GLY A 123 12.74 -15.64 -1.97
CA GLY A 123 11.92 -16.30 -0.96
C GLY A 123 12.55 -16.24 0.43
N PRO A 124 12.04 -17.04 1.39
CA PRO A 124 12.50 -17.03 2.78
C PRO A 124 14.00 -17.24 2.97
N ALA A 125 14.63 -18.04 2.10
CA ALA A 125 16.07 -18.28 2.16
C ALA A 125 16.91 -17.05 1.78
N ASP A 126 16.34 -16.11 1.03
CA ASP A 126 17.01 -14.87 0.59
C ASP A 126 16.87 -13.72 1.61
N VAL A 127 16.07 -13.90 2.68
CA VAL A 127 15.77 -12.82 3.66
C VAL A 127 17.03 -12.19 4.26
N PRO A 128 18.08 -12.93 4.65
CA PRO A 128 19.32 -12.30 5.13
C PRO A 128 19.93 -11.33 4.10
N GLU A 129 20.00 -11.73 2.84
CA GLU A 129 20.56 -10.92 1.75
C GLU A 129 19.65 -9.73 1.38
N ILE A 130 18.32 -9.92 1.45
CA ILE A 130 17.34 -8.84 1.28
C ILE A 130 17.53 -7.79 2.37
N LEU A 131 17.65 -8.20 3.64
CA LEU A 131 17.80 -7.28 4.76
C LEU A 131 19.11 -6.47 4.65
N GLU A 132 20.21 -7.07 4.18
CA GLU A 132 21.45 -6.35 3.86
C GLU A 132 21.22 -5.24 2.82
N LEU A 133 20.52 -5.54 1.73
CA LEU A 133 20.22 -4.55 0.69
C LEU A 133 19.25 -3.46 1.19
N VAL A 134 18.25 -3.85 1.99
CA VAL A 134 17.28 -2.93 2.61
C VAL A 134 17.97 -1.95 3.54
N GLU A 135 18.89 -2.41 4.39
CA GLU A 135 19.63 -1.53 5.31
C GLU A 135 20.42 -0.47 4.53
N LEU A 136 21.05 -0.88 3.43
CA LEU A 136 21.85 0.03 2.60
C LEU A 136 21.02 1.05 1.81
N THR A 137 19.81 0.66 1.39
CA THR A 137 19.02 1.44 0.42
C THR A 137 17.77 2.09 1.00
N ARG A 138 17.31 1.63 2.16
CA ARG A 138 16.13 2.12 2.91
C ARG A 138 14.88 2.33 2.02
N PRO A 139 14.39 1.30 1.29
CA PRO A 139 13.22 1.43 0.40
C PRO A 139 11.87 1.54 1.12
N GLY A 140 11.87 1.52 2.44
CA GLY A 140 10.69 1.34 3.29
C GLY A 140 10.85 0.11 4.19
N PRO A 141 9.87 -0.17 5.05
CA PRO A 141 9.95 -1.28 5.99
C PRO A 141 10.01 -2.62 5.25
N PHE A 142 10.99 -3.44 5.63
CA PHE A 142 11.08 -4.85 5.29
C PHE A 142 11.50 -5.60 6.56
N LEU A 143 10.72 -6.61 6.93
CA LEU A 143 10.82 -7.38 8.16
C LEU A 143 11.04 -8.86 7.82
N ALA A 144 11.25 -9.69 8.83
CA ALA A 144 11.64 -11.10 8.68
C ALA A 144 10.68 -11.90 7.79
N ARG A 145 9.38 -11.57 7.79
CA ARG A 145 8.35 -12.27 7.01
C ARG A 145 7.68 -11.40 5.96
N THR A 146 8.21 -10.21 5.67
CA THR A 146 7.66 -9.33 4.62
C THR A 146 7.65 -10.01 3.24
N VAL A 147 8.59 -10.93 2.99
CA VAL A 147 8.62 -11.75 1.76
C VAL A 147 7.35 -12.58 1.54
N GLU A 148 6.55 -12.83 2.58
CA GLU A 148 5.28 -13.57 2.50
C GLU A 148 4.14 -12.75 1.89
N LEU A 149 4.28 -11.42 1.75
CA LEU A 149 3.25 -10.54 1.18
C LEU A 149 3.00 -10.79 -0.30
N GLY A 150 3.91 -11.43 -1.01
CA GLY A 150 3.74 -11.75 -2.42
C GLY A 150 5.03 -12.12 -3.12
N THR A 151 5.09 -11.86 -4.42
CA THR A 151 6.27 -12.15 -5.24
C THR A 151 7.33 -11.07 -5.07
N TYR A 152 8.56 -11.49 -4.79
CA TYR A 152 9.75 -10.64 -4.84
C TYR A 152 10.69 -11.14 -5.94
N LEU A 153 11.24 -10.20 -6.71
CA LEU A 153 12.18 -10.45 -7.78
C LEU A 153 13.49 -9.73 -7.48
N GLY A 154 14.60 -10.39 -7.79
CA GLY A 154 15.95 -9.86 -7.57
C GLY A 154 16.85 -10.04 -8.78
N ILE A 155 17.83 -9.15 -8.92
CA ILE A 155 18.92 -9.29 -9.89
C ILE A 155 20.24 -9.40 -9.13
N ARG A 156 21.09 -10.35 -9.54
CA ARG A 156 22.39 -10.61 -8.91
C ARG A 156 23.58 -10.21 -9.79
N ARG A 157 24.67 -9.77 -9.16
CA ARG A 157 25.98 -9.54 -9.79
C ARG A 157 27.07 -10.13 -8.90
N GLY A 158 27.98 -10.90 -9.48
CA GLY A 158 29.03 -11.59 -8.69
C GLY A 158 28.47 -12.46 -7.56
N GLY A 159 27.28 -13.03 -7.73
CA GLY A 159 26.60 -13.84 -6.70
C GLY A 159 25.84 -13.05 -5.63
N ARG A 160 25.90 -11.71 -5.63
CA ARG A 160 25.22 -10.85 -4.64
C ARG A 160 23.96 -10.22 -5.22
N LEU A 161 22.91 -10.07 -4.41
CA LEU A 161 21.69 -9.30 -4.72
C LEU A 161 22.03 -7.82 -4.80
N VAL A 162 21.82 -7.23 -5.98
CA VAL A 162 22.14 -5.83 -6.23
C VAL A 162 20.92 -4.97 -6.52
N ALA A 163 19.78 -5.57 -6.83
CA ALA A 163 18.53 -4.88 -7.00
C ALA A 163 17.37 -5.82 -6.70
N MET A 164 16.28 -5.28 -6.17
CA MET A 164 15.04 -6.02 -5.98
C MET A 164 13.81 -5.12 -6.17
N ALA A 165 12.68 -5.76 -6.44
CA ALA A 165 11.35 -5.19 -6.33
C ALA A 165 10.39 -6.34 -5.95
N GLY A 166 9.27 -6.02 -5.33
CA GLY A 166 8.26 -7.04 -5.04
C GLY A 166 6.89 -6.48 -4.81
N GLU A 167 6.04 -7.31 -4.23
CA GLU A 167 4.64 -7.02 -3.98
C GLU A 167 4.41 -6.63 -2.51
N ARG A 168 3.40 -5.80 -2.23
CA ARG A 168 3.04 -5.43 -0.85
C ARG A 168 1.54 -5.55 -0.59
N MET A 169 0.76 -4.49 -0.71
CA MET A 169 -0.70 -4.58 -0.52
C MET A 169 -1.36 -5.25 -1.74
N ARG A 170 -2.29 -6.18 -1.52
CA ARG A 170 -3.06 -6.82 -2.61
C ARG A 170 -4.58 -6.65 -2.43
N PRO A 171 -5.15 -5.46 -2.67
CA PRO A 171 -6.59 -5.28 -2.74
C PRO A 171 -7.23 -6.09 -3.88
N PRO A 172 -8.53 -6.41 -3.84
CA PRO A 172 -9.20 -7.11 -4.94
C PRO A 172 -8.97 -6.42 -6.30
N GLY A 173 -8.39 -7.16 -7.26
CA GLY A 173 -8.10 -6.68 -8.62
C GLY A 173 -6.87 -5.76 -8.73
N TRP A 174 -6.09 -5.60 -7.66
CA TRP A 174 -4.91 -4.73 -7.62
C TRP A 174 -3.75 -5.38 -6.85
N THR A 175 -2.53 -5.11 -7.29
CA THR A 175 -1.32 -5.48 -6.54
C THR A 175 -0.35 -4.31 -6.47
N GLU A 176 0.13 -4.03 -5.26
CA GLU A 176 1.08 -2.96 -5.03
C GLU A 176 2.50 -3.40 -5.35
N ILE A 177 3.19 -2.65 -6.21
CA ILE A 177 4.63 -2.78 -6.40
C ILE A 177 5.35 -1.99 -5.29
N SER A 178 6.31 -2.64 -4.64
CA SER A 178 7.01 -2.11 -3.48
C SER A 178 8.45 -2.63 -3.39
N ALA A 179 9.15 -2.21 -2.34
CA ALA A 179 10.53 -2.58 -2.03
C ALA A 179 11.51 -2.41 -3.21
N VAL A 180 11.25 -1.43 -4.08
CA VAL A 180 12.10 -1.16 -5.25
C VAL A 180 13.39 -0.52 -4.77
N CYS A 181 14.50 -1.24 -4.86
CA CYS A 181 15.81 -0.69 -4.55
C CYS A 181 16.91 -1.26 -5.40
N THR A 182 18.02 -0.53 -5.44
CA THR A 182 19.24 -0.91 -6.14
C THR A 182 20.44 -0.45 -5.32
N HIS A 183 21.38 -1.36 -5.15
CA HIS A 183 22.67 -1.14 -4.50
C HIS A 183 23.33 0.12 -5.09
N PRO A 184 23.89 1.03 -4.27
CA PRO A 184 24.45 2.30 -4.73
C PRO A 184 25.43 2.17 -5.91
N GLU A 185 26.30 1.17 -5.86
CA GLU A 185 27.32 0.90 -6.90
C GLU A 185 26.74 0.35 -8.23
N HIS A 186 25.46 -0.03 -8.24
CA HIS A 186 24.77 -0.59 -9.41
C HIS A 186 23.62 0.29 -9.93
N ARG A 187 23.53 1.53 -9.45
CA ARG A 187 22.58 2.54 -9.97
C ARG A 187 22.95 2.98 -11.38
N GLY A 188 21.99 3.58 -12.09
CA GLY A 188 22.18 4.07 -13.46
C GLY A 188 22.17 2.99 -14.54
N GLN A 189 22.00 1.71 -14.18
CA GLN A 189 21.96 0.58 -15.10
C GLN A 189 20.54 0.14 -15.50
N GLY A 190 19.51 0.91 -15.12
CA GLY A 190 18.11 0.61 -15.43
C GLY A 190 17.48 -0.55 -14.65
N LEU A 191 18.16 -1.11 -13.64
CA LEU A 191 17.70 -2.30 -12.90
C LEU A 191 16.34 -2.13 -12.21
N ALA A 192 16.09 -0.98 -11.58
CA ALA A 192 14.81 -0.69 -10.95
C ALA A 192 13.64 -0.72 -11.94
N ALA A 193 13.81 -0.09 -13.11
CA ALA A 193 12.78 -0.06 -14.16
C ALA A 193 12.49 -1.48 -14.69
N ARG A 194 13.55 -2.25 -14.95
CA ARG A 194 13.46 -3.65 -15.37
C ARG A 194 12.66 -4.49 -14.37
N LEU A 195 13.00 -4.41 -13.09
CA LEU A 195 12.34 -5.15 -12.03
C LEU A 195 10.87 -4.72 -11.83
N VAL A 196 10.57 -3.42 -11.91
CA VAL A 196 9.18 -2.94 -11.85
C VAL A 196 8.34 -3.49 -13.00
N ARG A 197 8.86 -3.55 -14.23
CA ARG A 197 8.15 -4.18 -15.36
C ARG A 197 7.95 -5.68 -15.18
N ALA A 198 8.94 -6.36 -14.60
CA ALA A 198 8.88 -7.80 -14.33
C ALA A 198 7.84 -8.12 -13.25
N VAL A 199 7.77 -7.32 -12.18
CA VAL A 199 6.69 -7.44 -11.18
C VAL A 199 5.34 -7.15 -11.83
N ALA A 200 5.24 -6.07 -12.63
CA ALA A 200 4.00 -5.76 -13.36
C ALA A 200 3.55 -6.88 -14.30
N ALA A 201 4.48 -7.63 -14.91
CA ALA A 201 4.16 -8.81 -15.71
C ALA A 201 3.51 -9.91 -14.87
N GLY A 202 4.09 -10.25 -13.72
CA GLY A 202 3.49 -11.23 -12.81
C GLY A 202 2.11 -10.80 -12.27
N VAL A 203 1.90 -9.49 -12.06
CA VAL A 203 0.60 -8.92 -11.69
C VAL A 203 -0.42 -9.08 -12.83
N ALA A 204 -0.04 -8.74 -14.06
CA ALA A 204 -0.91 -8.84 -15.23
C ALA A 204 -1.29 -10.28 -15.58
N GLU A 205 -0.36 -11.23 -15.42
CA GLU A 205 -0.61 -12.68 -15.61
C GLU A 205 -1.74 -13.20 -14.70
N ARG A 206 -1.92 -12.61 -13.52
CA ARG A 206 -3.00 -12.94 -12.59
C ARG A 206 -4.31 -12.19 -12.85
N GLY A 207 -4.36 -11.36 -13.90
CA GLY A 207 -5.52 -10.53 -14.21
C GLY A 207 -5.68 -9.32 -13.27
N GLU A 208 -4.61 -8.91 -12.60
CA GLU A 208 -4.60 -7.78 -11.67
C GLU A 208 -3.97 -6.54 -12.30
N ARG A 209 -4.19 -5.38 -11.69
CA ARG A 209 -3.56 -4.10 -12.09
C ARG A 209 -2.50 -3.68 -11.09
N PRO A 210 -1.32 -3.24 -11.56
CA PRO A 210 -0.30 -2.74 -10.65
C PRO A 210 -0.67 -1.34 -10.18
N PHE A 211 -0.31 -1.03 -8.94
CA PHE A 211 -0.26 0.33 -8.41
C PHE A 211 0.96 0.45 -7.49
N LEU A 212 1.30 1.64 -7.04
CA LEU A 212 2.34 1.81 -6.02
C LEU A 212 2.10 3.04 -5.16
N HIS A 213 2.83 3.09 -4.05
CA HIS A 213 3.04 4.32 -3.32
C HIS A 213 4.52 4.72 -3.31
N ALA A 214 4.78 6.02 -3.30
CA ALA A 214 6.08 6.59 -3.00
C ALA A 214 5.93 7.73 -1.97
N ALA A 215 6.99 8.00 -1.21
CA ALA A 215 7.05 9.21 -0.39
C ALA A 215 7.00 10.45 -1.31
N ALA A 216 6.24 11.47 -0.91
CA ALA A 216 5.99 12.64 -1.76
C ALA A 216 7.26 13.46 -2.06
N ASP A 217 8.29 13.33 -1.24
CA ASP A 217 9.61 13.95 -1.40
C ASP A 217 10.60 13.10 -2.23
N ASN A 218 10.25 11.84 -2.54
CA ASN A 218 11.07 10.97 -3.39
C ASN A 218 10.84 11.27 -4.88
N THR A 219 11.17 12.50 -5.29
CA THR A 219 10.97 13.01 -6.64
C THR A 219 11.69 12.16 -7.70
N GLY A 220 12.86 11.61 -7.38
CA GLY A 220 13.60 10.72 -8.28
C GLY A 220 12.84 9.44 -8.63
N ALA A 221 12.23 8.77 -7.63
CA ALA A 221 11.41 7.60 -7.89
C ALA A 221 10.11 7.96 -8.61
N ILE A 222 9.47 9.09 -8.26
CA ILE A 222 8.25 9.56 -8.91
C ILE A 222 8.49 9.80 -10.41
N THR A 223 9.54 10.53 -10.78
CA THR A 223 9.90 10.76 -12.18
C THR A 223 10.16 9.46 -12.94
N LEU A 224 10.81 8.48 -12.29
CA LEU A 224 11.00 7.15 -12.87
C LEU A 224 9.65 6.47 -13.14
N TYR A 225 8.75 6.45 -12.16
CA TYR A 225 7.45 5.79 -12.30
C TYR A 225 6.57 6.48 -13.36
N GLU A 226 6.56 7.81 -13.42
CA GLU A 226 5.86 8.56 -14.47
C GLU A 226 6.38 8.18 -15.86
N ALA A 227 7.71 8.14 -16.05
CA ALA A 227 8.34 7.72 -17.30
C ALA A 227 8.03 6.26 -17.68
N MET A 228 7.65 5.42 -16.70
CA MET A 228 7.22 4.04 -16.92
C MET A 228 5.73 3.89 -17.25
N GLY A 229 4.95 4.97 -17.19
CA GLY A 229 3.51 4.96 -17.45
C GLY A 229 2.63 4.90 -16.20
N PHE A 230 3.20 5.04 -14.99
CA PHE A 230 2.38 5.26 -13.81
C PHE A 230 1.78 6.67 -13.84
N THR A 231 0.54 6.80 -13.40
CA THR A 231 -0.16 8.09 -13.33
C THR A 231 -0.56 8.40 -11.89
N LEU A 232 -0.44 9.67 -11.47
CA LEU A 232 -0.85 10.08 -10.14
C LEU A 232 -2.36 9.83 -9.96
N ARG A 233 -2.72 9.03 -8.96
CA ARG A 233 -4.13 8.79 -8.57
C ARG A 233 -4.55 9.68 -7.40
N ARG A 234 -3.76 9.69 -6.33
CA ARG A 234 -4.06 10.47 -5.10
C ARG A 234 -2.81 10.76 -4.27
N ARG A 235 -2.94 11.64 -3.28
CA ARG A 235 -1.88 12.01 -2.33
C ARG A 235 -2.28 11.64 -0.90
N PRO A 236 -2.08 10.38 -0.47
CA PRO A 236 -2.39 9.98 0.90
C PRO A 236 -1.33 10.51 1.88
N LEU A 237 -1.67 10.50 3.15
CA LEU A 237 -0.73 10.57 4.26
C LEU A 237 -0.39 9.15 4.73
N PHE A 238 0.85 8.98 5.16
CA PHE A 238 1.26 7.87 6.00
C PHE A 238 1.42 8.39 7.42
N VAL A 239 0.76 7.74 8.37
CA VAL A 239 0.72 8.18 9.76
C VAL A 239 1.16 7.02 10.64
N GLY A 240 2.24 7.22 11.38
CA GLY A 240 2.66 6.35 12.46
C GLY A 240 2.02 6.82 13.75
N LEU A 241 1.32 5.92 14.43
CA LEU A 241 0.59 6.18 15.67
C LEU A 241 1.06 5.24 16.78
N ARG A 242 0.85 5.65 18.03
CA ARG A 242 0.78 4.75 19.19
C ARG A 242 -0.65 4.72 19.72
N THR A 243 -1.14 3.52 20.02
CA THR A 243 -2.44 3.34 20.68
C THR A 243 -2.44 4.01 22.06
N PRO A 244 -3.63 4.29 22.64
CA PRO A 244 -3.72 4.84 23.99
C PRO A 244 -2.94 4.00 25.01
N ALA A 245 -2.43 4.67 26.04
CA ALA A 245 -1.90 4.00 27.22
C ALA A 245 -3.03 3.29 28.00
N ALA A 246 -2.67 2.31 28.82
CA ALA A 246 -3.60 1.57 29.68
C ALA A 246 -4.27 2.45 30.75
#